data_AF-A0A2P1EG92-F1
#
_entry.id   AF-A0A2P1EG92-F1
#
_cell.length_a   1.000
_cell.length_b   1.000
_cell.length_c   1.000
_cell.angle_alpha   90.00
_cell.angle_beta   90.00
_cell.angle_gamma   90.00
#
_symmetry.space_group_name_H-M   'P 1'
#
loop_
_entity.id
_entity.type
_entity.pdbx_description
1 polymer ?
#
loop_
_entity_poly.entity_id
_entity_poly.type
_entity_poly.pdbx_seq_one_letter_code
_entity_poly.pdbx_strand_id
1 'polypeptide(L)'
;SYQIEGGAHDDGRGPSIWDTFSHTPGTHWNGDTGDVAADHYHRLDADLDLMAELGLEAYRFSISWPRVQPGGRGDLNDKGVAFYSRLVDGLLARGIRPVATLYHWDLP
;
A
#
# COMPACT_ATOMS: atom_id res chain seq x y z
N SER A 1 -2.31 -3.19 -0.41
CA SER A 1 -1.46 -2.41 0.49
C SER A 1 -0.41 -3.32 1.13
N TYR A 2 -0.67 -3.92 2.30
CA TYR A 2 0.36 -4.52 3.17
C TYR A 2 1.27 -5.57 2.48
N GLN A 3 0.72 -6.33 1.53
CA GLN A 3 1.46 -7.39 0.83
C GLN A 3 2.53 -6.88 -0.14
N ILE A 4 2.46 -5.63 -0.61
CA ILE A 4 3.35 -5.12 -1.67
C ILE A 4 3.98 -3.76 -1.35
N GLU A 5 3.32 -2.92 -0.56
CA GLU A 5 3.76 -1.52 -0.37
C GLU A 5 5.11 -1.42 0.31
N GLY A 6 5.30 -2.10 1.44
CA GLY A 6 6.41 -1.77 2.34
C GLY A 6 6.27 -0.34 2.89
N GLY A 7 7.40 0.26 3.26
CA GLY A 7 7.45 1.60 3.86
C GLY A 7 6.55 1.68 5.09
N ALA A 8 6.60 0.65 5.94
CA ALA A 8 5.66 0.47 7.05
C ALA A 8 5.74 1.59 8.10
N HIS A 9 6.88 2.28 8.18
CA HIS A 9 7.16 3.39 9.10
C HIS A 9 7.36 4.74 8.39
N ASP A 10 7.19 4.78 7.07
CA ASP A 10 7.43 5.98 6.30
C ASP A 10 6.24 6.93 6.32
N ASP A 11 6.54 8.22 6.25
CA ASP A 11 5.58 9.30 6.01
C ASP A 11 4.34 9.27 6.92
N GLY A 12 4.53 8.84 8.18
CA GLY A 12 3.50 8.90 9.22
C GLY A 12 2.45 7.80 9.15
N ARG A 13 2.68 6.71 8.40
CA ARG A 13 1.84 5.52 8.48
C ARG A 13 1.82 4.95 9.90
N GLY A 14 0.62 4.67 10.42
CA GLY A 14 0.43 3.95 11.69
C GLY A 14 0.61 2.43 11.52
N PRO A 15 0.75 1.67 12.62
CA PRO A 15 0.71 0.22 12.55
C PRO A 15 -0.70 -0.27 12.19
N SER A 16 -0.79 -1.44 11.56
CA SER A 16 -2.02 -2.23 11.45
C SER A 16 -1.95 -3.46 12.36
N ILE A 17 -3.08 -4.17 12.45
CA ILE A 17 -3.13 -5.50 13.07
C ILE A 17 -2.16 -6.49 12.41
N TRP A 18 -1.84 -6.37 11.12
CA TRP A 18 -0.87 -7.23 10.45
C TRP A 18 0.58 -6.87 10.79
N ASP A 19 0.88 -5.59 11.05
CA ASP A 19 2.19 -5.18 11.57
C ASP A 19 2.41 -5.88 12.92
N THR A 20 1.43 -5.81 13.82
CA THR A 20 1.51 -6.46 15.13
C THR A 20 1.56 -7.98 15.02
N PHE A 21 0.71 -8.57 14.19
CA PHE A 21 0.63 -10.02 14.02
C PHE A 21 1.94 -10.58 13.44
N SER A 22 2.48 -9.97 12.37
CA SER A 22 3.73 -10.42 11.72
C SER A 22 4.98 -10.30 12.59
N HIS A 23 5.01 -9.34 13.51
CA HIS A 23 6.09 -9.22 14.49
C HIS A 23 5.97 -10.17 15.69
N THR A 24 4.91 -10.99 15.75
CA THR A 24 4.73 -11.97 16.84
C THR A 24 5.43 -13.30 16.48
N PRO A 25 6.38 -13.81 17.27
CA PRO A 25 7.09 -15.04 16.94
C PRO A 25 6.16 -16.24 16.68
N GLY A 26 6.42 -16.99 15.60
CA GLY A 26 5.70 -18.24 15.27
C GLY A 26 4.34 -18.08 14.59
N THR A 27 3.93 -16.85 14.26
CA THR A 27 2.65 -16.57 13.59
C THR A 27 2.72 -16.68 12.05
N HIS A 28 3.93 -16.68 11.50
CA HIS A 28 4.20 -16.75 10.05
C HIS A 28 5.40 -17.64 9.80
N TRP A 29 5.53 -18.09 8.55
CA TRP A 29 6.72 -18.77 8.09
C TRP A 29 7.95 -17.84 8.19
N ASN A 30 9.07 -18.38 8.68
CA ASN A 30 10.37 -17.71 8.73
C ASN A 30 10.45 -16.36 9.50
N GLY A 31 9.37 -15.89 10.12
CA GLY A 31 9.33 -14.58 10.77
C GLY A 31 9.29 -13.41 9.79
N ASP A 32 8.79 -13.64 8.56
CA ASP A 32 8.71 -12.61 7.53
C ASP A 32 7.70 -11.50 7.92
N THR A 33 8.01 -10.25 7.57
CA THR A 33 7.16 -9.06 7.83
C THR A 33 6.80 -8.32 6.55
N GLY A 34 5.82 -7.41 6.65
CA GLY A 34 5.42 -6.52 5.55
C GLY A 34 6.22 -5.22 5.50
N ASP A 35 7.30 -5.08 6.27
CA ASP A 35 7.98 -3.80 6.46
C ASP A 35 8.56 -3.23 5.16
N VAL A 36 9.12 -4.13 4.34
CA VAL A 36 9.66 -3.83 3.01
C VAL A 36 8.79 -4.42 1.91
N ALA A 37 8.30 -5.66 2.06
CA ALA A 37 7.50 -6.36 1.05
C ALA A 37 8.13 -6.31 -0.35
N ALA A 38 7.38 -5.87 -1.37
CA ALA A 38 7.89 -5.65 -2.73
C ALA A 38 8.43 -4.22 -2.94
N ASP A 39 8.43 -3.39 -1.90
CA ASP A 39 8.91 -2.01 -1.92
C ASP A 39 8.15 -1.12 -2.93
N HIS A 40 6.88 -1.45 -3.21
CA HIS A 40 6.03 -0.72 -4.15
C HIS A 40 5.84 0.75 -3.75
N TYR A 41 5.92 1.07 -2.45
CA TYR A 41 5.85 2.45 -1.96
C TYR A 41 6.93 3.35 -2.59
N HIS A 42 8.13 2.82 -2.78
CA HIS A 42 9.27 3.53 -3.39
C HIS A 42 9.44 3.24 -4.89
N ARG A 43 8.93 2.09 -5.35
CA ARG A 43 9.08 1.60 -6.74
C ARG A 43 7.87 1.87 -7.63
N LEU A 44 6.95 2.72 -7.16
CA LEU A 44 5.68 3.02 -7.81
C LEU A 44 5.80 3.18 -9.33
N ASP A 45 6.69 4.07 -9.81
CA ASP A 45 6.80 4.35 -11.24
C ASP A 45 7.23 3.12 -12.05
N ALA A 46 8.17 2.32 -11.53
CA ALA A 46 8.63 1.12 -12.20
C ALA A 46 7.54 0.05 -12.32
N ASP A 47 6.73 -0.11 -11.26
CA ASP A 47 5.61 -1.06 -11.29
C ASP A 47 4.51 -0.59 -12.23
N LEU A 48 4.25 0.72 -12.30
CA LEU A 48 3.30 1.30 -13.25
C LEU A 48 3.74 1.11 -14.71
N ASP A 49 5.02 1.33 -15.00
CA ASP A 49 5.59 1.11 -16.33
C ASP A 49 5.48 -0.37 -16.72
N LEU A 50 5.79 -1.28 -15.81
CA LEU A 50 5.65 -2.71 -16.04
C LEU A 50 4.20 -3.11 -16.35
N MET A 51 3.21 -2.57 -15.62
CA MET A 51 1.79 -2.84 -15.90
C MET A 51 1.38 -2.36 -17.29
N ALA A 52 1.91 -1.23 -17.75
CA ALA A 52 1.66 -0.71 -19.09
C ALA A 52 2.32 -1.58 -20.18
N GLU A 53 3.57 -2.01 -19.97
CA GLU A 53 4.29 -2.92 -20.88
C GLU A 53 3.57 -4.27 -21.05
N LEU A 54 2.97 -4.78 -19.98
CA LEU A 54 2.16 -6.01 -20.01
C LEU A 54 0.78 -5.80 -20.68
N GLY A 55 0.38 -4.56 -20.97
CA GLY A 55 -0.90 -4.25 -21.60
C GLY A 55 -2.09 -4.45 -20.66
N LEU A 56 -1.94 -4.22 -19.35
CA LEU A 56 -3.05 -4.36 -18.41
C LEU A 56 -4.08 -3.25 -18.61
N GLU A 57 -5.37 -3.60 -18.65
CA GLU A 57 -6.45 -2.62 -18.80
C GLU A 57 -6.91 -2.02 -17.46
N ALA A 58 -6.63 -2.71 -16.36
CA ALA A 58 -7.06 -2.32 -15.03
C ALA A 58 -6.07 -2.82 -13.98
N TYR A 59 -5.94 -2.06 -12.89
CA TYR A 59 -5.17 -2.44 -11.73
C TYR A 59 -6.03 -2.33 -10.47
N ARG A 60 -6.28 -3.47 -9.83
CA ARG A 60 -6.94 -3.53 -8.53
C ARG A 60 -5.89 -3.41 -7.44
N PHE A 61 -5.98 -2.35 -6.65
CA PHE A 61 -5.16 -2.14 -5.46
C PHE A 61 -6.04 -1.96 -4.23
N SER A 62 -5.43 -1.97 -3.04
CA SER A 62 -6.10 -1.57 -1.80
C SER A 62 -5.41 -0.38 -1.17
N ILE A 63 -6.21 0.49 -0.56
CA ILE A 63 -5.73 1.64 0.21
C ILE A 63 -5.41 1.15 1.62
N SER A 64 -4.23 1.50 2.13
CA SER A 64 -3.86 1.20 3.51
C SER A 64 -4.50 2.20 4.45
N TRP A 65 -5.49 1.74 5.22
CA TRP A 65 -6.17 2.56 6.21
C TRP A 65 -5.18 3.25 7.16
N PRO A 66 -4.21 2.57 7.81
CA PRO A 66 -3.30 3.25 8.72
C PRO A 66 -2.30 4.18 8.01
N ARG A 67 -2.17 4.10 6.68
CA ARG A 67 -1.40 5.09 5.92
C ARG A 67 -2.19 6.39 5.73
N VAL A 68 -3.48 6.29 5.40
CA VAL A 68 -4.33 7.47 5.13
C VAL A 68 -4.92 8.09 6.39
N GLN A 69 -5.18 7.31 7.43
CA GLN A 69 -5.76 7.76 8.70
C GLN A 69 -5.14 6.96 9.86
N PRO A 70 -3.90 7.30 10.29
CA PRO A 70 -3.07 6.47 11.18
C PRO A 70 -3.71 6.07 12.51
N GLY A 71 -4.54 6.93 13.09
CA GLY A 71 -5.25 6.63 14.33
C GLY A 71 -6.54 5.80 14.15
N GLY A 72 -6.82 5.32 12.93
CA GLY A 72 -8.10 4.69 12.55
C GLY A 72 -9.30 5.65 12.54
N ARG A 73 -9.13 6.86 13.03
CA ARG A 73 -10.10 7.96 13.13
C ARG A 73 -9.36 9.30 13.14
N GLY A 74 -10.11 10.39 12.95
CA GLY A 74 -9.56 11.74 13.00
C GLY A 74 -9.00 12.19 11.65
N ASP A 75 -8.00 13.07 11.70
CA ASP A 75 -7.47 13.72 10.51
C ASP A 75 -6.75 12.75 9.57
N LEU A 76 -6.78 13.08 8.29
CA LEU A 76 -6.04 12.35 7.28
C LEU A 76 -4.54 12.67 7.38
N ASN A 77 -3.72 11.68 7.04
CA ASN A 77 -2.31 11.88 6.78
C ASN A 77 -2.09 12.31 5.33
N ASP A 78 -1.84 13.60 5.13
CA ASP A 78 -1.67 14.21 3.80
C ASP A 78 -0.63 13.48 2.93
N LYS A 79 0.47 13.01 3.53
CA LYS A 79 1.51 12.28 2.78
C LYS A 79 1.03 10.91 2.34
N GLY A 80 0.27 10.22 3.20
CA GLY A 80 -0.36 8.95 2.86
C GLY A 80 -1.38 9.10 1.73
N VAL A 81 -2.20 10.16 1.77
CA VAL A 81 -3.13 10.50 0.69
C VAL A 81 -2.38 10.83 -0.60
N ALA A 82 -1.27 11.58 -0.51
CA ALA A 82 -0.46 11.95 -1.66
C ALA A 82 0.12 10.72 -2.39
N PHE A 83 0.53 9.67 -1.68
CA PHE A 83 0.96 8.41 -2.30
C PHE A 83 -0.11 7.81 -3.20
N TYR A 84 -1.35 7.68 -2.70
CA TYR A 84 -2.45 7.11 -3.49
C TYR A 84 -2.90 8.03 -4.62
N SER A 85 -2.80 9.36 -4.46
CA SER A 85 -3.02 10.31 -5.56
C SER A 85 -2.02 10.03 -6.70
N ARG A 86 -0.72 9.94 -6.39
CA ARG A 86 0.31 9.62 -7.40
C ARG A 86 0.07 8.28 -8.07
N LEU A 87 -0.33 7.26 -7.31
CA LEU A 87 -0.67 5.94 -7.87
C LEU A 87 -1.83 6.03 -8.86
N VAL A 88 -2.93 6.69 -8.49
CA VAL A 88 -4.10 6.86 -9.35
C VAL A 88 -3.76 7.68 -10.59
N ASP A 89 -3.09 8.82 -10.41
CA ASP A 89 -2.66 9.69 -11.52
C ASP A 89 -1.73 8.94 -12.48
N GLY A 90 -0.79 8.16 -11.93
CA GLY A 90 0.17 7.37 -12.70
C GLY A 90 -0.47 6.21 -13.48
N LEU A 91 -1.50 5.56 -12.93
CA LEU A 91 -2.31 4.57 -13.64
C LEU A 91 -3.08 5.20 -14.80
N LEU A 92 -3.78 6.31 -14.53
CA LEU A 92 -4.58 7.01 -15.54
C LEU A 92 -3.72 7.56 -16.68
N ALA A 93 -2.54 8.08 -16.38
CA ALA A 93 -1.58 8.55 -17.38
C ALA A 93 -1.12 7.43 -18.35
N ARG A 94 -1.17 6.17 -17.90
CA ARG A 94 -0.83 4.99 -18.69
C ARG A 94 -2.06 4.30 -19.29
N GLY A 95 -3.25 4.88 -19.16
CA GLY A 95 -4.50 4.31 -19.67
C GLY A 95 -4.99 3.09 -18.87
N ILE A 96 -4.47 2.86 -17.66
CA ILE A 96 -4.83 1.73 -16.81
C ILE A 96 -5.94 2.16 -15.85
N ARG A 97 -7.03 1.40 -15.78
CA ARG A 97 -8.17 1.72 -14.91
C ARG A 97 -7.87 1.42 -13.43
N PRO A 98 -7.90 2.41 -12.53
CA PRO A 98 -7.74 2.17 -11.10
C PRO A 98 -9.01 1.54 -10.51
N VAL A 99 -8.84 0.45 -9.75
CA VAL A 99 -9.94 -0.22 -9.02
C VAL A 99 -9.57 -0.32 -7.55
N ALA A 100 -10.08 0.60 -6.74
CA ALA A 100 -9.73 0.71 -5.33
C ALA A 100 -10.54 -0.25 -4.44
N THR A 101 -9.83 -1.01 -3.59
CA THR A 101 -10.40 -1.75 -2.45
C THR A 101 -10.14 -0.93 -1.19
N LEU A 102 -11.20 -0.57 -0.46
CA LEU A 102 -11.07 0.27 0.74
C LEU A 102 -10.46 -0.46 1.93
N TYR A 103 -10.75 -1.75 2.07
CA TYR A 103 -10.27 -2.55 3.18
C TYR A 103 -9.74 -3.89 2.69
N HIS A 104 -8.48 -4.18 2.99
CA HIS A 104 -7.85 -5.46 2.67
C HIS A 104 -7.02 -5.95 3.86
N TRP A 105 -7.72 -6.09 4.99
CA TRP A 105 -7.27 -6.71 6.24
C TRP A 105 -6.29 -5.90 7.11
N ASP A 106 -5.84 -4.73 6.65
CA ASP A 106 -4.91 -3.86 7.37
C ASP A 106 -5.62 -2.83 8.26
N LEU A 107 -6.42 -3.32 9.22
CA LEU A 107 -7.07 -2.47 10.23
C LEU A 107 -6.00 -1.77 11.10
N PRO A 108 -6.08 -0.44 11.35
CA PRO A 108 -5.23 0.25 12.31
C PRO A 108 -5.37 -0.29 13.74
#